data_AF-A0A7S0N0E9-F1
#
_entry.id   AF-A0A7S0N0E9-F1
#
_cell.length_a   1.000
_cell.length_b   1.000
_cell.length_c   1.000
_cell.angle_alpha   90.00
_cell.angle_beta   90.00
_cell.angle_gamma   90.00
#
_symmetry.space_group_name_H-M   'P 1'
#
loop_
_entity.id
_entity.type
_entity.pdbx_description
1 polymer ?
#
loop_
_entity_poly.entity_id
_entity_poly.type
_entity_poly.pdbx_seq_one_letter_code
_entity_poly.pdbx_strand_id
1 'polypeptide(L)'
;TNTRWNTLQEVSGSSAALQEAMMRLREMASPTDLKTAISWPLHIATKSSHSIDHTMLNVEGTGDAAIVFAIARLYNLTDTMYKDVCAIARLVAGQGIFSLAGGFSICGRGYRADGKDCIAVELEPADHWPGLCGVLLFGLSEHERR
;
A
#
# COMPACT_ATOMS: atom_id res chain seq x y z
N THR A 1 14.90 -15.36 -4.77
CA THR A 1 13.62 -15.92 -4.28
C THR A 1 13.10 -15.00 -3.19
N ASN A 2 12.17 -14.09 -3.52
CA ASN A 2 11.51 -13.23 -2.52
C ASN A 2 10.24 -13.95 -2.06
N THR A 3 10.14 -14.28 -0.78
CA THR A 3 9.04 -15.09 -0.25
C THR A 3 8.12 -14.22 0.59
N ARG A 4 6.83 -14.16 0.22
CA ARG A 4 5.79 -13.47 0.98
C ARG A 4 4.96 -14.49 1.77
N TRP A 5 4.71 -14.25 3.05
CA TRP A 5 3.95 -15.14 3.94
C TRP A 5 2.68 -14.45 4.43
N ASN A 6 1.52 -14.84 3.90
CA ASN A 6 0.23 -14.50 4.51
C ASN A 6 -0.39 -15.79 5.03
N THR A 7 -0.90 -15.76 6.25
CA THR A 7 -1.72 -16.77 6.95
C THR A 7 -1.87 -18.11 6.21
N LEU A 8 -0.99 -19.09 6.50
CA LEU A 8 -1.08 -20.49 6.02
C LEU A 8 -1.43 -20.70 4.53
N GLN A 9 -0.95 -19.85 3.63
CA GLN A 9 -0.86 -20.23 2.22
C GLN A 9 0.36 -19.59 1.55
N GLU A 10 1.31 -20.45 1.16
CA GLU A 10 2.48 -20.12 0.38
C GLU A 10 2.05 -19.73 -1.04
N VAL A 11 2.06 -18.44 -1.37
CA VAL A 11 1.89 -17.99 -2.76
C VAL A 11 3.25 -17.56 -3.27
N SER A 12 3.93 -18.50 -3.90
CA SER A 12 5.14 -18.32 -4.70
C SER A 12 4.84 -17.51 -5.97
N GLY A 13 4.48 -16.24 -5.83
CA GLY A 13 4.13 -15.39 -6.97
C GLY A 13 3.60 -14.02 -6.55
N SER A 14 4.49 -13.09 -6.20
CA SER A 14 4.13 -11.67 -6.15
C SER A 14 3.63 -11.22 -7.53
N SER A 15 2.56 -10.41 -7.61
CA SER A 15 2.09 -9.83 -8.89
C SER A 15 3.23 -9.06 -9.57
N ALA A 16 3.26 -9.05 -10.90
CA ALA A 16 4.31 -8.37 -11.67
C ALA A 16 4.42 -6.87 -11.29
N ALA A 17 3.30 -6.24 -10.93
CA ALA A 17 3.25 -4.86 -10.44
C ALA A 17 4.01 -4.67 -9.12
N LEU A 18 3.87 -5.61 -8.18
CA LEU A 18 4.57 -5.54 -6.89
C LEU A 18 6.09 -5.75 -7.07
N GLN A 19 6.50 -6.62 -7.99
CA GLN A 19 7.92 -6.82 -8.32
C GLN A 19 8.53 -5.55 -8.93
N GLU A 20 7.82 -4.92 -9.88
CA GLU A 20 8.22 -3.65 -10.47
C GLU A 20 8.36 -2.54 -9.42
N ALA A 21 7.39 -2.43 -8.50
CA ALA A 21 7.46 -1.47 -7.41
C ALA A 21 8.69 -1.68 -6.50
N MET A 22 9.00 -2.94 -6.17
CA MET A 22 10.20 -3.27 -5.39
C MET A 22 11.49 -2.88 -6.11
N MET A 23 11.56 -3.11 -7.43
CA MET A 23 12.73 -2.71 -8.23
C MET A 23 12.91 -1.20 -8.21
N ARG A 24 11.85 -0.43 -8.46
CA ARG A 24 11.91 1.05 -8.43
C ARG A 24 12.31 1.61 -7.07
N LEU A 25 11.78 1.04 -5.98
CA LEU A 25 12.18 1.44 -4.62
C LEU A 25 13.66 1.17 -4.35
N ARG A 26 14.19 0.05 -4.86
CA ARG A 26 15.62 -0.28 -4.75
C ARG A 26 16.51 0.65 -5.57
N GLU A 27 16.06 1.06 -6.76
CA GLU A 27 16.79 2.02 -7.61
C GLU A 27 16.84 3.41 -6.99
N MET A 28 15.74 3.83 -6.34
CA MET A 28 15.67 5.11 -5.63
C MET A 28 16.51 5.14 -4.35
N ALA A 29 16.74 3.98 -3.74
CA ALA A 29 17.56 3.88 -2.54
C ALA A 29 19.02 4.23 -2.89
N SER A 30 19.42 5.46 -2.58
CA SER A 30 20.79 5.96 -2.73
C SER A 30 21.78 5.10 -1.90
N PRO A 31 23.02 4.93 -2.38
CA PRO A 31 24.05 4.17 -1.67
C PRO A 31 24.62 4.93 -0.47
N THR A 32 23.81 5.13 0.58
CA THR A 32 24.28 5.59 1.89
C THR A 32 24.07 4.43 2.86
N ASP A 33 25.13 3.90 3.46
CA ASP A 33 25.24 2.81 4.48
C ASP A 33 24.42 1.50 4.33
N LEU A 34 23.38 1.48 3.49
CA LEU A 34 22.40 0.41 3.26
C LEU A 34 22.69 -0.38 1.98
N LYS A 35 23.80 -0.13 1.29
CA LYS A 35 24.19 -0.84 0.05
C LYS A 35 24.14 -2.36 0.21
N THR A 36 24.54 -2.86 1.37
CA THR A 36 24.45 -4.28 1.73
C THR A 36 23.01 -4.71 1.96
N ALA A 37 22.22 -3.94 2.70
CA ALA A 37 20.83 -4.26 3.01
C ALA A 37 19.89 -4.24 1.79
N ILE A 38 20.12 -3.35 0.82
CA ILE A 38 19.33 -3.23 -0.42
C ILE A 38 19.49 -4.48 -1.30
N SER A 39 20.67 -5.10 -1.27
CA SER A 39 20.98 -6.31 -2.05
C SER A 39 20.36 -7.59 -1.48
N TRP A 40 19.88 -7.57 -0.23
CA TRP A 40 19.36 -8.77 0.42
C TRP A 40 17.98 -9.17 -0.12
N PRO A 41 17.69 -10.48 -0.15
CA PRO A 41 16.34 -10.95 -0.44
C PRO A 41 15.37 -10.45 0.64
N LEU A 42 14.22 -9.97 0.21
CA LEU A 42 13.18 -9.50 1.12
C LEU A 42 12.19 -10.63 1.40
N HIS A 43 11.92 -10.85 2.68
CA HIS A 43 10.84 -11.70 3.17
C HIS A 43 9.74 -10.82 3.76
N ILE A 44 8.53 -10.94 3.23
CA ILE A 44 7.43 -10.03 3.58
C ILE A 44 6.29 -10.85 4.14
N ALA A 45 5.85 -10.57 5.35
CA ALA A 45 4.65 -11.20 5.89
C ALA A 45 3.57 -10.14 6.12
N THR A 46 2.34 -10.38 5.65
CA THR A 46 1.21 -9.48 5.93
C THR A 46 0.08 -10.23 6.61
N LYS A 47 -0.57 -9.56 7.56
CA LYS A 47 -1.73 -10.08 8.28
C LYS A 47 -2.77 -8.98 8.33
N SER A 48 -3.98 -9.30 7.90
CA SER A 48 -5.14 -8.43 8.11
C SER A 48 -5.89 -8.88 9.37
N SER A 49 -6.49 -7.93 10.08
CA SER A 49 -7.37 -8.18 11.22
C SER A 49 -8.83 -8.41 10.81
N HIS A 50 -9.14 -8.32 9.51
CA HIS A 50 -10.50 -8.46 8.99
C HIS A 50 -10.83 -9.94 8.77
N SER A 51 -11.97 -10.37 9.32
CA SER A 51 -12.61 -11.65 9.00
C SER A 51 -12.92 -11.65 7.51
N ILE A 52 -12.21 -12.49 6.76
CA ILE A 52 -12.30 -12.54 5.30
C ILE A 52 -13.59 -13.28 4.97
N ASP A 53 -14.71 -12.56 4.91
CA ASP A 53 -15.78 -12.90 4.00
C ASP A 53 -15.82 -11.82 2.93
N HIS A 54 -15.32 -12.22 1.77
CA HIS A 54 -15.51 -11.71 0.43
C HIS A 54 -16.01 -10.26 0.26
N THR A 55 -15.33 -9.52 -0.63
CA THR A 55 -15.83 -8.34 -1.38
C THR A 55 -15.56 -6.94 -0.85
N MET A 56 -14.61 -6.71 0.07
CA MET A 56 -14.06 -5.36 0.24
C MET A 56 -12.87 -5.17 -0.70
N LEU A 57 -13.15 -4.81 -1.97
CA LEU A 57 -12.19 -4.57 -3.07
C LEU A 57 -11.02 -3.64 -2.68
N ASN A 58 -11.18 -2.82 -1.64
CA ASN A 58 -10.16 -1.89 -1.16
C ASN A 58 -9.16 -2.52 -0.17
N VAL A 59 -9.41 -3.73 0.33
CA VAL A 59 -8.51 -4.40 1.30
C VAL A 59 -7.23 -4.88 0.63
N GLU A 60 -7.34 -5.39 -0.60
CA GLU A 60 -6.17 -5.83 -1.39
C GLU A 60 -5.27 -4.64 -1.73
N GLY A 61 -5.85 -3.56 -2.27
CA GLY A 61 -5.11 -2.33 -2.57
C GLY A 61 -4.45 -1.70 -1.33
N THR A 62 -5.10 -1.76 -0.16
CA THR A 62 -4.51 -1.26 1.09
C THR A 62 -3.34 -2.13 1.55
N GLY A 63 -3.44 -3.46 1.41
CA GLY A 63 -2.36 -4.38 1.73
C GLY A 63 -1.11 -4.15 0.89
N ASP A 64 -1.28 -3.89 -0.41
CA ASP A 64 -0.17 -3.59 -1.30
C ASP A 64 0.44 -2.20 -1.06
N ALA A 65 -0.39 -1.19 -0.77
CA ALA A 65 0.08 0.13 -0.33
C ALA A 65 0.93 0.02 0.95
N ALA A 66 0.49 -0.79 1.92
CA ALA A 66 1.21 -1.02 3.16
C ALA A 66 2.58 -1.67 2.94
N ILE A 67 2.71 -2.58 1.97
CA ILE A 67 4.00 -3.19 1.64
C ILE A 67 4.94 -2.19 0.99
N VAL A 68 4.46 -1.46 -0.02
CA VAL A 68 5.27 -0.43 -0.69
C VAL A 68 5.77 0.59 0.34
N PHE A 69 4.88 1.01 1.24
CA PHE A 69 5.23 1.92 2.33
C PHE A 69 6.23 1.32 3.31
N ALA A 70 6.06 0.07 3.74
CA ALA A 70 6.98 -0.61 4.65
C ALA A 70 8.39 -0.74 4.06
N ILE A 71 8.50 -1.08 2.78
CA ILE A 71 9.79 -1.16 2.07
C ILE A 71 10.39 0.24 1.89
N ALA A 72 9.58 1.24 1.53
CA ALA A 72 10.04 2.62 1.44
C ALA A 72 10.59 3.13 2.78
N ARG A 73 9.95 2.79 3.91
CA ARG A 73 10.46 3.09 5.25
C ARG A 73 11.76 2.34 5.56
N LEU A 74 11.85 1.07 5.18
CA LEU A 74 13.09 0.29 5.34
C LEU A 74 14.28 0.93 4.60
N TYR A 75 14.02 1.56 3.45
CA TYR A 75 15.03 2.28 2.67
C TYR A 75 15.12 3.79 2.99
N ASN A 76 14.45 4.27 4.04
CA ASN A 76 14.40 5.70 4.43
C ASN A 76 13.95 6.66 3.31
N LEU A 77 13.09 6.18 2.40
CA LEU A 77 12.57 6.94 1.27
C LEU A 77 11.32 7.76 1.60
N THR A 78 10.59 7.41 2.67
CA THR A 78 9.32 8.09 2.98
C THR A 78 9.49 9.56 3.33
N ASP A 79 10.58 9.91 3.99
CA ASP A 79 10.78 11.26 4.53
C ASP A 79 11.39 12.20 3.48
N THR A 80 12.12 11.64 2.51
CA THR A 80 12.85 12.39 1.47
C THR A 80 12.16 12.34 0.12
N MET A 81 11.42 11.27 -0.19
CA MET A 81 10.87 10.98 -1.53
C MET A 81 9.41 10.52 -1.47
N TYR A 82 8.59 11.08 -0.57
CA TYR A 82 7.18 10.70 -0.38
C TYR A 82 6.36 10.71 -1.69
N LYS A 83 6.59 11.69 -2.57
CA LYS A 83 5.84 11.81 -3.84
C LYS A 83 6.12 10.64 -4.80
N ASP A 84 7.39 10.26 -4.90
CA ASP A 84 7.80 9.13 -5.74
C ASP A 84 7.32 7.81 -5.14
N VAL A 85 7.31 7.67 -3.80
CA VAL A 85 6.71 6.52 -3.10
C VAL A 85 5.21 6.42 -3.38
N CYS A 86 4.48 7.54 -3.37
CA CYS A 86 3.06 7.58 -3.76
C CYS A 86 2.85 7.13 -5.21
N ALA A 87 3.66 7.63 -6.14
CA ALA A 87 3.58 7.25 -7.55
C ALA A 87 3.82 5.75 -7.76
N ILE A 88 4.77 5.16 -7.02
CA ILE A 88 5.02 3.71 -7.03
C ILE A 88 3.85 2.95 -6.41
N ALA A 89 3.33 3.40 -5.27
CA ALA A 89 2.21 2.77 -4.59
C ALA A 89 0.96 2.75 -5.49
N ARG A 90 0.73 3.80 -6.29
CA ARG A 90 -0.40 3.86 -7.23
C ARG A 90 -0.42 2.70 -8.23
N LEU A 91 0.75 2.26 -8.70
CA LEU A 91 0.88 1.20 -9.69
C LEU A 91 0.40 -0.16 -9.16
N VAL A 92 0.52 -0.37 -7.85
CA VAL A 92 0.19 -1.65 -7.21
C VAL A 92 -1.16 -1.58 -6.50
N ALA A 93 -1.36 -0.52 -5.71
CA ALA A 93 -2.51 -0.35 -4.84
C ALA A 93 -3.75 0.22 -5.55
N GLY A 94 -3.60 0.85 -6.71
CA GLY A 94 -4.69 1.54 -7.39
C GLY A 94 -5.36 2.57 -6.48
N GLN A 95 -6.61 2.31 -6.07
CA GLN A 95 -7.33 3.15 -5.12
C GLN A 95 -6.81 3.03 -3.68
N GLY A 96 -6.08 1.98 -3.30
CA GLY A 96 -5.52 1.84 -1.95
C GLY A 96 -4.45 2.87 -1.57
N ILE A 97 -4.03 3.74 -2.49
CA ILE A 97 -3.05 4.82 -2.24
C ILE A 97 -3.53 5.82 -1.18
N PHE A 98 -4.84 6.04 -1.01
CA PHE A 98 -5.36 6.94 0.03
C PHE A 98 -4.94 6.49 1.43
N SER A 99 -4.69 5.19 1.63
CA SER A 99 -4.26 4.61 2.90
C SER A 99 -2.85 5.01 3.34
N LEU A 100 -2.10 5.74 2.50
CA LEU A 100 -0.80 6.33 2.87
C LEU A 100 -0.93 7.61 3.69
N ALA A 101 -2.10 8.27 3.65
CA ALA A 101 -2.39 9.50 4.37
C ALA A 101 -3.47 9.25 5.45
N GLY A 102 -3.34 9.94 6.58
CA GLY A 102 -4.31 9.88 7.68
C GLY A 102 -5.52 10.78 7.43
N GLY A 103 -6.49 10.68 8.33
CA GLY A 103 -7.63 11.59 8.39
C GLY A 103 -8.44 11.68 7.09
N PHE A 104 -8.80 12.91 6.72
CA PHE A 104 -9.44 13.19 5.45
C PHE A 104 -8.35 13.38 4.41
N SER A 105 -8.28 12.47 3.44
CA SER A 105 -7.24 12.49 2.43
C SER A 105 -7.81 12.56 1.02
N ILE A 106 -7.02 13.14 0.11
CA ILE A 106 -7.28 13.15 -1.32
C ILE A 106 -6.07 12.59 -2.05
N CYS A 107 -6.32 11.88 -3.14
CA CYS A 107 -5.30 11.49 -4.10
C CYS A 107 -5.47 12.36 -5.33
N GLY A 108 -4.45 13.14 -5.66
CA GLY A 108 -4.43 13.83 -6.94
C GLY A 108 -4.62 12.82 -8.07
N ARG A 109 -5.52 13.13 -9.03
CA ARG A 109 -5.74 12.27 -10.21
C ARG A 109 -4.43 12.01 -10.97
N GLY A 110 -3.53 12.98 -10.91
CA GLY A 110 -2.35 13.04 -11.76
C GLY A 110 -2.74 13.40 -13.20
N TYR A 111 -1.96 14.27 -13.82
CA TYR A 111 -2.07 14.71 -15.20
C TYR A 111 -0.77 14.41 -15.97
N ARG A 112 0.33 14.15 -15.25
CA ARG A 112 1.60 13.79 -15.88
C ARG A 112 1.56 12.33 -16.32
N ALA A 113 2.11 12.07 -17.50
CA ALA A 113 2.23 10.72 -18.03
C ALA A 113 3.15 9.82 -17.17
N ASP A 114 4.02 10.41 -16.35
CA ASP A 114 4.88 9.69 -15.41
C ASP A 114 4.20 9.34 -14.08
N GLY A 115 2.97 9.82 -13.84
CA GLY A 115 2.19 9.57 -12.63
C GLY A 115 2.75 10.20 -11.34
N LYS A 116 3.79 11.04 -11.43
CA LYS A 116 4.47 11.62 -10.25
C LYS A 116 3.65 12.66 -9.49
N ASP A 117 2.60 13.17 -10.11
CA ASP A 117 1.64 14.08 -9.50
C ASP A 117 0.40 13.36 -8.90
N CYS A 118 0.41 12.02 -8.91
CA CYS A 118 -0.56 11.20 -8.20
C CYS A 118 -0.09 10.98 -6.76
N ILE A 119 -0.42 11.93 -5.89
CA ILE A 119 0.03 11.98 -4.49
C ILE A 119 -1.16 11.87 -3.54
N ALA A 120 -1.02 11.06 -2.49
CA ALA A 120 -1.95 11.05 -1.35
C ALA A 120 -1.59 12.20 -0.40
N VAL A 121 -2.52 13.13 -0.23
CA VAL A 121 -2.38 14.33 0.60
C VAL A 121 -3.43 14.29 1.69
N GLU A 122 -2.99 14.48 2.93
CA GLU A 122 -3.88 14.76 4.06
C GLU A 122 -4.42 16.19 3.92
N LEU A 123 -5.75 16.31 3.85
CA LEU A 123 -6.46 17.59 3.88
C LEU A 123 -6.69 18.04 5.31
N GLU A 124 -7.16 17.13 6.15
CA GLU A 124 -7.43 17.38 7.56
C GLU A 124 -7.04 16.14 8.38
N PRO A 125 -6.47 16.33 9.59
CA PRO A 125 -6.04 15.22 10.44
C PRO A 125 -7.23 14.40 10.93
N ALA A 126 -6.97 13.18 11.42
CA ALA A 126 -8.01 12.29 11.95
C ALA A 126 -8.81 12.94 13.10
N ASP A 127 -8.15 13.76 13.91
CA ASP A 127 -8.76 14.44 15.06
C ASP A 127 -9.56 15.70 14.66
N HIS A 128 -9.61 16.06 13.37
CA HIS A 128 -10.37 17.22 12.89
C HIS A 128 -11.88 17.10 13.20
N TRP A 129 -12.43 15.88 13.12
CA TRP A 129 -13.85 15.62 13.35
C TRP A 129 -14.07 14.48 14.35
N PRO A 130 -13.89 14.73 15.65
CA PRO A 130 -13.97 13.67 16.68
C PRO A 130 -15.36 13.04 16.83
N GLY A 131 -16.41 13.75 16.40
CA GLY A 131 -17.79 13.25 16.38
C GLY A 131 -18.16 12.39 15.17
N LEU A 132 -17.28 12.25 14.19
CA LEU A 132 -17.56 11.45 12.99
C LEU A 132 -17.41 9.95 13.32
N CYS A 133 -18.46 9.18 13.06
CA CYS A 133 -18.47 7.73 13.26
C CYS A 133 -18.91 7.03 11.96
N GLY A 134 -18.08 6.11 11.47
CA GLY A 134 -18.41 5.26 10.33
C GLY A 134 -19.05 3.95 10.79
N VAL A 135 -20.21 3.60 10.24
CA VAL A 135 -20.89 2.33 10.50
C VAL A 135 -20.85 1.47 9.24
N LEU A 136 -20.19 0.31 9.32
CA LEU A 136 -20.17 -0.67 8.24
C LEU A 136 -21.30 -1.69 8.44
N LEU A 137 -22.21 -1.76 7.47
CA LEU A 137 -23.31 -2.71 7.49
C LEU A 137 -23.01 -3.85 6.50
N PHE A 138 -23.04 -5.08 7.01
CA PHE A 138 -22.90 -6.28 6.19
C PHE A 138 -24.28 -6.80 5.84
N GLY A 139 -24.63 -6.76 4.56
CA GLY A 139 -25.84 -7.38 4.04
C GLY A 139 -25.54 -8.80 3.58
N LEU A 140 -26.39 -9.75 3.98
CA LEU A 140 -26.35 -11.10 3.40
C LEU A 140 -26.74 -11.02 1.92
N SER A 141 -25.94 -11.66 1.06
CA SER A 141 -26.28 -11.77 -0.35
C SER A 141 -27.49 -12.69 -0.53
N GLU A 142 -28.26 -12.51 -1.62
CA GLU A 142 -29.44 -13.35 -1.91
C GLU A 142 -29.11 -14.85 -1.96
N HIS A 143 -27.85 -15.19 -2.28
CA HIS A 143 -27.35 -16.56 -2.35
C HIS A 143 -27.20 -17.24 -0.98
N GLU A 144 -27.10 -16.46 0.11
CA GLU A 144 -26.92 -16.93 1.50
C GLU A 144 -28.23 -16.92 2.31
N ARG A 145 -29.35 -16.51 1.68
CA ARG A 145 -30.68 -16.43 2.30
C ARG A 145 -31.50 -17.73 2.22
N ARG A 146 -30.97 -18.81 1.65
CA ARG A 146 -31.67 -20.10 1.49
C ARG A 146 -31.21 -21.13 2.49
#